data_AF-A0AAD3ZKJ8-F1
#
_entry.id   AF-A0AAD3ZKJ8-F1
#
_cell.length_a   1.000
_cell.length_b   1.000
_cell.length_c   1.000
_cell.angle_alpha   90.00
_cell.angle_beta   90.00
_cell.angle_gamma   90.00
#
_symmetry.space_group_name_H-M   'P 1'
#
loop_
_entity.id
_entity.type
_entity.pdbx_description
1 polymer ?
#
loop_
_entity_poly.entity_id
_entity_poly.type
_entity_poly.pdbx_seq_one_letter_code
_entity_poly.pdbx_strand_id
1 'polypeptide(L)'
;MIRFLIRRFVKDYQNVSDKAVRESYGTLAGILGIICNVSLFAAKLTIGLLANSMAVTSDAFNNLSDIGSSVVAILGAKMTNRPPDKEHPFGHGRSEYIATLVVAFIIFAMGVELLRASFGRLMSGETTLWNPYLAVVLMLSVLVKVWMFSYNRYIAGLTGSSLIRAASKDSLSDAVATGVVGLSMVLGRHTTFPVDSVLGVAISVAIMHTGFTTARDTIDRLLGSPPDPEMKERIESTVMNSKSILGIHDLRVHDYGPGRIFASIHVQVSDEANIVQIHDEIDRIEKLVEKELGVSLVIHVDPERVEEAQAGRAESEEG
;
A
#
# COMPACT_ATOMS: atom_id res chain seq x y z
N MET A 1 10.51 -1.56 25.12
CA MET A 1 10.96 -2.57 24.13
C MET A 1 11.32 -1.96 22.77
N ILE A 2 10.40 -1.30 22.04
CA ILE A 2 10.72 -0.81 20.69
C ILE A 2 11.92 0.16 20.63
N ARG A 3 12.04 1.09 21.58
CA ARG A 3 13.20 2.01 21.66
C ARG A 3 14.54 1.28 21.78
N PHE A 4 14.56 0.13 22.46
CA PHE A 4 15.76 -0.70 22.57
C PHE A 4 16.10 -1.35 21.23
N LEU A 5 15.10 -1.93 20.55
CA LEU A 5 15.30 -2.52 19.22
C LEU A 5 15.78 -1.48 18.20
N ILE A 6 15.20 -0.28 18.20
CA ILE A 6 15.64 0.84 17.36
C ILE A 6 17.12 1.15 17.62
N ARG A 7 17.51 1.38 18.88
CA ARG A 7 18.92 1.65 19.24
C ARG A 7 19.88 0.54 18.83
N ARG A 8 19.41 -0.71 18.80
CA ARG A 8 20.25 -1.88 18.52
C ARG A 8 20.42 -2.14 17.02
N PHE A 9 19.40 -1.86 16.22
CA PHE A 9 19.34 -2.27 14.81
C PHE A 9 19.33 -1.10 13.82
N VAL A 10 18.98 0.11 14.24
CA VAL A 10 19.04 1.32 13.39
C VAL A 10 20.30 2.11 13.71
N LYS A 11 21.22 2.18 12.76
CA LYS A 11 22.41 3.05 12.86
C LYS A 11 21.97 4.51 12.76
N ASP A 12 22.63 5.37 13.54
CA ASP A 12 22.34 6.82 13.59
C ASP A 12 20.84 7.15 13.79
N TYR A 13 20.17 6.37 14.67
CA TYR A 13 18.71 6.42 14.85
C TYR A 13 18.15 7.79 15.24
N GLN A 14 18.98 8.75 15.65
CA GLN A 14 18.57 10.11 15.99
C GLN A 14 18.37 10.99 14.75
N ASN A 15 19.08 10.71 13.65
CA ASN A 15 19.04 11.48 12.43
C ASN A 15 17.87 11.06 11.54
N VAL A 16 16.64 11.25 12.02
CA VAL A 16 15.41 10.87 11.30
C VAL A 16 15.11 11.72 10.06
N SER A 17 15.91 12.76 9.81
CA SER A 17 15.87 13.57 8.59
C SER A 17 16.58 12.87 7.43
N ASP A 18 17.53 11.97 7.71
CA ASP A 18 18.26 11.22 6.71
C ASP A 18 17.39 10.12 6.08
N LYS A 19 17.43 10.01 4.75
CA LYS A 19 16.62 9.05 3.99
C LYS A 19 16.97 7.60 4.34
N ALA A 20 18.26 7.26 4.45
CA ALA A 20 18.71 5.90 4.74
C ALA A 20 18.36 5.48 6.17
N VAL A 21 18.37 6.42 7.12
CA VAL A 21 17.90 6.18 8.49
C VAL A 21 16.40 5.88 8.49
N ARG A 22 15.58 6.68 7.80
CA ARG A 22 14.13 6.44 7.67
C ARG A 22 13.81 5.08 7.03
N GLU A 23 14.55 4.68 6.00
CA GLU A 23 14.42 3.36 5.37
C GLU A 23 14.78 2.22 6.34
N SER A 24 15.80 2.41 7.18
CA SER A 24 16.19 1.44 8.21
C SER A 24 15.10 1.26 9.27
N TYR A 25 14.43 2.35 9.69
CA TYR A 25 13.25 2.29 10.55
C TYR A 25 12.10 1.50 9.91
N GLY A 26 11.81 1.76 8.63
CA GLY A 26 10.79 1.02 7.88
C GLY A 26 11.11 -0.46 7.77
N THR A 27 12.37 -0.81 7.49
CA THR A 27 12.84 -2.20 7.40
C THR A 27 12.67 -2.92 8.74
N LEU A 28 13.06 -2.29 9.86
CA LEU A 28 12.86 -2.87 11.19
C LEU A 28 11.38 -3.10 11.49
N ALA A 29 10.52 -2.10 11.21
CA ALA A 29 9.09 -2.21 11.44
C ALA A 29 8.46 -3.35 10.61
N GLY A 30 8.87 -3.48 9.34
CA GLY A 30 8.41 -4.54 8.44
C GLY A 30 8.84 -5.94 8.90
N ILE A 31 10.11 -6.13 9.28
CA ILE A 31 10.60 -7.43 9.77
C ILE A 31 9.86 -7.86 11.04
N LEU A 32 9.68 -6.94 12.00
CA LEU A 32 8.91 -7.24 13.21
C LEU A 32 7.46 -7.59 12.88
N GLY A 33 6.85 -6.87 11.94
CA GLY A 33 5.49 -7.13 11.47
C GLY A 33 5.33 -8.53 10.87
N ILE A 34 6.26 -8.96 10.03
CA ILE A 34 6.27 -10.31 9.44
C ILE A 34 6.36 -11.37 10.52
N ILE A 35 7.34 -11.26 11.43
CA ILE A 35 7.54 -12.25 12.50
C ILE A 35 6.26 -12.38 13.34
N CYS A 36 5.65 -11.26 13.70
CA CYS A 36 4.41 -11.26 14.48
C CYS A 36 3.26 -11.89 13.71
N ASN A 37 3.02 -11.48 12.47
CA ASN A 37 1.88 -11.98 11.69
C ASN A 37 2.03 -13.46 11.34
N VAL A 38 3.23 -13.95 11.02
CA VAL A 38 3.50 -15.39 10.83
C VAL A 38 3.22 -16.16 12.11
N SER A 39 3.68 -15.66 13.25
CA SER A 39 3.47 -16.32 14.55
C SER A 39 1.98 -16.35 14.93
N LEU A 40 1.27 -15.25 14.72
CA LEU A 40 -0.16 -15.15 14.98
C LEU A 40 -0.97 -16.05 14.04
N PHE A 41 -0.65 -16.05 12.75
CA PHE A 41 -1.27 -16.93 11.77
C PHE A 41 -1.14 -18.40 12.19
N ALA A 42 0.08 -18.86 12.47
CA ALA A 42 0.33 -20.24 12.88
C ALA A 42 -0.41 -20.61 14.18
N ALA A 43 -0.37 -19.74 15.19
CA ALA A 43 -1.02 -19.98 16.47
C ALA A 43 -2.56 -20.03 16.35
N LYS A 44 -3.16 -19.04 15.67
CA LYS A 44 -4.61 -18.95 15.47
C LYS A 44 -5.13 -20.08 14.58
N LEU A 45 -4.43 -20.40 13.49
CA LEU A 45 -4.82 -21.49 12.60
C LEU A 45 -4.81 -22.82 13.34
N THR A 46 -3.73 -23.11 14.07
CA THR A 46 -3.62 -24.37 14.82
C THR A 46 -4.72 -24.49 15.85
N ILE A 47 -4.95 -23.47 16.68
CA ILE A 47 -5.97 -23.54 17.73
C ILE A 47 -7.40 -23.50 17.15
N GLY A 48 -7.62 -22.76 16.06
CA GLY A 48 -8.92 -22.67 15.38
C GLY A 48 -9.33 -24.01 14.78
N LEU A 49 -8.39 -24.73 14.16
CA LEU A 49 -8.62 -26.09 13.66
C LEU A 49 -8.89 -27.07 14.80
N LEU A 50 -8.09 -27.04 15.87
CA LEU A 50 -8.25 -27.94 17.02
C LEU A 50 -9.57 -27.70 17.79
N ALA A 51 -10.00 -26.44 17.90
CA ALA A 51 -11.25 -26.07 18.55
C ALA A 51 -12.46 -26.10 17.61
N ASN A 52 -12.23 -26.41 16.33
CA ASN A 52 -13.25 -26.44 15.31
C ASN A 52 -14.01 -25.08 15.17
N SER A 53 -13.30 -23.95 15.27
CA SER A 53 -13.86 -22.59 15.17
C SER A 53 -13.61 -21.98 13.79
N MET A 54 -14.68 -21.68 13.05
CA MET A 54 -14.59 -21.05 11.74
C MET A 54 -14.26 -19.56 11.84
N ALA A 55 -14.74 -18.87 12.87
CA ALA A 55 -14.39 -17.47 13.09
C ALA A 55 -12.90 -17.30 13.36
N VAL A 56 -12.30 -18.14 14.21
CA VAL A 56 -10.86 -18.08 14.52
C VAL A 56 -10.01 -18.52 13.35
N THR A 57 -10.39 -19.59 12.65
CA THR A 57 -9.67 -20.00 11.45
C THR A 57 -9.70 -18.90 10.39
N SER A 58 -10.86 -18.27 10.16
CA SER A 58 -10.97 -17.14 9.21
C SER A 58 -10.15 -15.92 9.67
N ASP A 59 -10.20 -15.57 10.95
CA ASP A 59 -9.40 -14.49 11.53
C ASP A 59 -7.89 -14.74 11.45
N ALA A 60 -7.44 -16.01 11.46
CA ALA A 60 -6.04 -16.34 11.18
C ALA A 60 -5.65 -15.88 9.77
N PHE A 61 -6.50 -16.08 8.76
CA PHE A 61 -6.18 -15.73 7.38
C PHE A 61 -6.10 -14.23 7.12
N ASN A 62 -6.66 -13.37 7.98
CA ASN A 62 -6.33 -11.93 7.94
C ASN A 62 -4.84 -11.69 8.18
N ASN A 63 -4.23 -12.37 9.16
CA ASN A 63 -2.79 -12.31 9.36
C ASN A 63 -2.00 -12.87 8.17
N LEU A 64 -2.57 -13.79 7.37
CA LEU A 64 -1.95 -14.26 6.13
C LEU A 64 -1.91 -13.17 5.06
N SER A 65 -2.98 -12.39 4.91
CA SER A 65 -3.01 -11.22 4.01
C SER A 65 -1.90 -10.24 4.36
N ASP A 66 -1.67 -9.97 5.65
CA ASP A 66 -0.57 -9.10 6.10
C ASP A 66 0.81 -9.68 5.75
N ILE A 67 0.99 -11.00 5.89
CA ILE A 67 2.22 -11.69 5.49
C ILE A 67 2.41 -11.53 3.99
N GLY A 68 1.37 -11.75 3.19
CA GLY A 68 1.39 -11.60 1.74
C GLY A 68 1.86 -10.21 1.32
N SER A 69 1.24 -9.15 1.86
CA SER A 69 1.62 -7.76 1.62
C SER A 69 3.08 -7.48 2.00
N SER A 70 3.54 -8.05 3.11
CA SER A 70 4.93 -7.86 3.58
C SER A 70 5.95 -8.63 2.73
N VAL A 71 5.59 -9.83 2.26
CA VAL A 71 6.41 -10.63 1.33
C VAL A 71 6.54 -9.90 -0.01
N VAL A 72 5.42 -9.37 -0.52
CA VAL A 72 5.42 -8.53 -1.73
C VAL A 72 6.27 -7.30 -1.53
N ALA A 73 6.20 -6.61 -0.39
CA ALA A 73 7.05 -5.45 -0.14
C ALA A 73 8.55 -5.81 -0.14
N ILE A 74 8.95 -6.93 0.47
CA ILE A 74 10.36 -7.34 0.54
C ILE A 74 10.87 -7.88 -0.80
N LEU A 75 10.13 -8.81 -1.42
CA LEU A 75 10.53 -9.41 -2.69
C LEU A 75 10.40 -8.40 -3.83
N GLY A 76 9.33 -7.60 -3.80
CA GLY A 76 9.09 -6.44 -4.66
C GLY A 76 10.28 -5.51 -4.60
N ALA A 77 10.65 -4.99 -3.43
CA ALA A 77 11.83 -4.12 -3.29
C ALA A 77 13.13 -4.73 -3.86
N LYS A 78 13.33 -6.04 -3.72
CA LYS A 78 14.52 -6.72 -4.26
C LYS A 78 14.48 -6.89 -5.78
N MET A 79 13.30 -7.12 -6.36
CA MET A 79 13.11 -7.28 -7.80
C MET A 79 13.02 -5.94 -8.52
N THR A 80 12.35 -4.95 -7.93
CA THR A 80 12.25 -3.58 -8.46
C THR A 80 13.60 -2.89 -8.46
N ASN A 81 14.51 -3.18 -7.52
CA ASN A 81 15.86 -2.61 -7.55
C ASN A 81 16.76 -3.17 -8.66
N ARG A 82 16.28 -4.11 -9.50
CA ARG A 82 17.03 -4.50 -10.70
C ARG A 82 17.06 -3.34 -11.70
N PRO A 83 18.24 -2.95 -12.20
CA PRO A 83 18.35 -1.88 -13.19
C PRO A 83 17.65 -2.28 -14.50
N PRO A 84 17.30 -1.29 -15.34
CA PRO A 84 16.88 -1.55 -16.72
C PRO A 84 17.87 -2.42 -17.48
N ASP A 85 17.36 -3.28 -18.35
CA ASP A 85 18.14 -4.10 -19.26
C ASP A 85 17.59 -4.01 -20.69
N LYS A 86 18.16 -4.79 -21.62
CA LYS A 86 17.77 -4.74 -23.03
C LYS A 86 16.35 -5.24 -23.29
N GLU A 87 15.85 -6.15 -22.45
CA GLU A 87 14.48 -6.68 -22.57
C GLU A 87 13.48 -5.76 -21.86
N HIS A 88 13.93 -5.06 -20.82
CA HIS A 88 13.12 -4.19 -19.96
C HIS A 88 13.78 -2.80 -19.82
N PRO A 89 13.69 -1.93 -20.85
CA PRO A 89 14.35 -0.62 -20.87
C PRO A 89 13.81 0.37 -19.83
N PHE A 90 12.58 0.15 -19.34
CA PHE A 90 11.98 0.92 -18.24
C PHE A 90 12.20 0.28 -16.86
N GLY A 91 12.95 -0.84 -16.81
CA GLY A 91 13.23 -1.60 -15.60
C GLY A 91 12.12 -2.58 -15.22
N HIS A 92 12.28 -3.17 -14.04
CA HIS A 92 11.46 -4.28 -13.55
C HIS A 92 10.44 -3.85 -12.48
N GLY A 93 10.18 -2.55 -12.31
CA GLY A 93 9.36 -2.06 -11.19
C GLY A 93 7.96 -2.67 -11.13
N ARG A 94 7.31 -2.86 -12.28
CA ARG A 94 5.98 -3.49 -12.38
C ARG A 94 5.94 -4.97 -11.95
N SER A 95 7.09 -5.64 -11.77
CA SER A 95 7.12 -7.00 -11.22
C SER A 95 6.55 -7.07 -9.80
N GLU A 96 6.65 -5.97 -9.04
CA GLU A 96 6.01 -5.86 -7.74
C GLU A 96 4.49 -5.95 -7.85
N TYR A 97 3.88 -5.23 -8.79
CA TYR A 97 2.44 -5.30 -9.02
C TYR A 97 2.00 -6.69 -9.45
N ILE A 98 2.77 -7.37 -10.30
CA ILE A 98 2.48 -8.77 -10.66
C ILE A 98 2.52 -9.67 -9.42
N ALA A 99 3.49 -9.50 -8.53
CA ALA A 99 3.56 -10.26 -7.27
C ALA A 99 2.38 -9.93 -6.34
N THR A 100 2.00 -8.66 -6.22
CA THR A 100 0.80 -8.22 -5.46
C THR A 100 -0.45 -8.88 -6.00
N LEU A 101 -0.60 -8.95 -7.33
CA LEU A 101 -1.76 -9.54 -7.98
C LEU A 101 -1.86 -11.05 -7.71
N VAL A 102 -0.74 -11.78 -7.75
CA VAL A 102 -0.69 -13.21 -7.39
C VAL A 102 -1.12 -13.42 -5.93
N VAL A 103 -0.61 -12.61 -5.01
CA VAL A 103 -1.00 -12.68 -3.59
C VAL A 103 -2.48 -12.35 -3.40
N ALA A 104 -3.00 -11.35 -4.10
CA ALA A 104 -4.41 -10.98 -4.06
C ALA A 104 -5.33 -12.14 -4.50
N PHE A 105 -4.96 -12.86 -5.56
CA PHE A 105 -5.69 -14.05 -5.99
C PHE A 105 -5.64 -15.20 -4.98
N ILE A 106 -4.49 -15.42 -4.34
CA ILE A 106 -4.36 -16.42 -3.27
C ILE A 106 -5.31 -16.05 -2.11
N ILE A 107 -5.27 -14.81 -1.64
CA ILE A 107 -6.15 -14.32 -0.56
C ILE A 107 -7.63 -14.49 -0.94
N PHE A 108 -8.01 -14.11 -2.16
CA PHE A 108 -9.38 -14.24 -2.64
C PHE A 108 -9.85 -15.70 -2.68
N ALA A 109 -9.04 -16.59 -3.25
CA ALA A 109 -9.35 -18.03 -3.33
C ALA A 109 -9.51 -18.66 -1.94
N MET A 110 -8.67 -18.25 -0.98
CA MET A 110 -8.78 -18.69 0.41
C MET A 110 -10.04 -18.15 1.08
N GLY A 111 -10.40 -16.90 0.82
CA GLY A 111 -11.68 -16.31 1.26
C GLY A 111 -12.90 -17.11 0.76
N VAL A 112 -12.88 -17.57 -0.50
CA VAL A 112 -13.94 -18.42 -1.06
C VAL A 112 -14.03 -19.77 -0.33
N GLU A 113 -12.89 -20.41 -0.06
CA GLU A 113 -12.87 -21.69 0.67
C GLU A 113 -13.37 -21.55 2.12
N LEU A 114 -12.95 -20.49 2.81
CA LEU A 114 -13.42 -20.17 4.16
C LEU A 114 -14.91 -19.85 4.18
N LEU A 115 -15.41 -19.14 3.17
CA LEU A 115 -16.83 -18.85 3.03
C LEU A 115 -17.63 -20.14 2.85
N ARG A 116 -17.16 -21.03 1.97
CA ARG A 116 -17.78 -22.34 1.75
C ARG A 116 -17.81 -23.17 3.04
N ALA A 117 -16.70 -23.24 3.76
CA ALA A 117 -16.60 -23.98 5.02
C ALA A 117 -17.49 -23.39 6.11
N SER A 118 -17.46 -22.06 6.31
CA SER A 118 -18.26 -21.35 7.31
C SER A 118 -19.75 -21.45 7.01
N PHE A 119 -20.15 -21.30 5.75
CA PHE A 119 -21.54 -21.43 5.31
C PHE A 119 -22.05 -22.87 5.45
N GLY A 120 -21.22 -23.86 5.11
CA GLY A 120 -21.55 -25.28 5.32
C GLY A 120 -21.86 -25.58 6.78
N ARG A 121 -21.07 -25.05 7.71
CA ARG A 121 -21.31 -25.20 9.16
C ARG A 121 -22.54 -24.46 9.66
N LEU A 122 -22.77 -23.27 9.13
CA LEU A 122 -23.98 -22.52 9.43
C LEU A 122 -25.24 -23.33 9.07
N MET A 123 -25.21 -24.06 7.96
CA MET A 123 -26.31 -24.91 7.50
C MET A 123 -26.42 -26.24 8.26
N SER A 124 -25.30 -26.84 8.70
CA SER A 124 -25.32 -28.09 9.48
C SER A 124 -25.71 -27.87 10.95
N GLY A 125 -25.69 -26.63 11.43
CA GLY A 125 -26.00 -26.30 12.83
C GLY A 125 -24.92 -26.75 13.81
N GLU A 126 -23.71 -27.06 13.32
CA GLU A 126 -22.58 -27.43 14.17
C GLU A 126 -22.18 -26.26 15.07
N THR A 127 -22.10 -26.52 16.38
CA THR A 127 -21.65 -25.55 17.36
C THR A 127 -20.17 -25.74 17.68
N THR A 128 -19.49 -24.61 17.88
CA THR A 128 -18.07 -24.59 18.20
C THR A 128 -17.81 -25.13 19.59
N LEU A 129 -16.78 -25.97 19.73
CA LEU A 129 -16.39 -26.50 21.03
C LEU A 129 -15.73 -25.39 21.86
N TRP A 130 -16.28 -25.12 23.04
CA TRP A 130 -15.63 -24.21 23.98
C TRP A 130 -14.26 -24.78 24.38
N ASN A 131 -13.21 -23.98 24.16
CA ASN A 131 -11.84 -24.33 24.51
C ASN A 131 -11.16 -23.16 25.25
N PRO A 132 -10.80 -23.30 26.55
CA PRO A 132 -10.15 -22.23 27.30
C PRO A 132 -8.78 -21.81 26.73
N TYR A 133 -8.08 -22.73 26.06
CA TYR A 133 -6.82 -22.42 25.38
C TYR A 133 -7.02 -21.46 24.21
N LEU A 134 -8.17 -21.54 23.51
CA LEU A 134 -8.50 -20.64 22.41
C LEU A 134 -8.71 -19.20 22.90
N ALA A 135 -9.38 -19.01 24.04
CA ALA A 135 -9.53 -17.68 24.65
C ALA A 135 -8.18 -17.05 25.03
N VAL A 136 -7.24 -17.87 25.55
CA VAL A 136 -5.87 -17.41 25.86
C VAL A 136 -5.13 -17.00 24.59
N VAL A 137 -5.19 -17.81 23.53
CA VAL A 137 -4.53 -17.47 22.24
C VAL A 137 -5.10 -16.19 21.63
N LEU A 138 -6.42 -16.00 21.67
CA LEU A 138 -7.05 -14.77 21.16
C LEU A 138 -6.67 -13.54 21.99
N MET A 139 -6.65 -13.66 23.33
CA MET A 139 -6.18 -12.58 24.20
C MET A 139 -4.72 -12.21 23.89
N LEU A 140 -3.83 -13.19 23.80
CA LEU A 140 -2.44 -12.97 23.41
C LEU A 140 -2.33 -12.33 22.02
N SER A 141 -3.17 -12.75 21.07
CA SER A 141 -3.21 -12.17 19.72
C SER A 141 -3.58 -10.70 19.72
N VAL A 142 -4.59 -10.31 20.51
CA VAL A 142 -4.96 -8.91 20.71
C VAL A 142 -3.80 -8.12 21.32
N LEU A 143 -3.12 -8.66 22.34
CA LEU A 143 -1.97 -7.99 22.96
C LEU A 143 -0.82 -7.78 21.96
N VAL A 144 -0.52 -8.77 21.12
CA VAL A 144 0.49 -8.64 20.06
C VAL A 144 0.09 -7.57 19.05
N LYS A 145 -1.17 -7.56 18.57
CA LYS A 145 -1.64 -6.55 17.61
C LYS A 145 -1.70 -5.14 18.22
N VAL A 146 -2.05 -4.99 19.50
CA VAL A 146 -1.96 -3.71 20.23
C VAL A 146 -0.51 -3.26 20.37
N TRP A 147 0.42 -4.19 20.63
CA TRP A 147 1.84 -3.88 20.63
C TRP A 147 2.31 -3.44 19.23
N MET A 148 1.84 -4.10 18.17
CA MET A 148 2.10 -3.72 16.78
C MET A 148 1.60 -2.32 16.44
N PHE A 149 0.36 -2.00 16.82
CA PHE A 149 -0.20 -0.66 16.73
C PHE A 149 0.70 0.36 17.43
N SER A 150 1.08 0.09 18.69
CA SER A 150 1.89 1.00 19.50
C SER A 150 3.25 1.29 18.86
N TYR A 151 3.97 0.26 18.42
CA TYR A 151 5.31 0.47 17.85
C TYR A 151 5.25 1.11 16.45
N ASN A 152 4.30 0.72 15.60
CA ASN A 152 4.13 1.32 14.27
C ASN A 152 3.72 2.80 14.41
N ARG A 153 2.83 3.12 15.35
CA ARG A 153 2.43 4.51 15.63
C ARG A 153 3.62 5.35 16.10
N TYR A 154 4.47 4.79 16.95
CA TYR A 154 5.69 5.46 17.43
C TYR A 154 6.67 5.72 16.29
N ILE A 155 6.98 4.72 15.46
CA ILE A 155 7.91 4.86 14.33
C ILE A 155 7.35 5.81 13.26
N ALA A 156 6.06 5.74 12.97
CA ALA A 156 5.40 6.67 12.04
C ALA A 156 5.45 8.13 12.52
N GLY A 157 5.40 8.35 13.84
CA GLY A 157 5.57 9.68 14.43
C GLY A 157 6.99 10.23 14.27
N LEU A 158 8.00 9.37 14.34
CA LEU A 158 9.41 9.75 14.17
C LEU A 158 9.81 9.99 12.71
N THR A 159 9.31 9.15 11.80
CA THR A 159 9.74 9.14 10.39
C THR A 159 8.82 9.92 9.46
N GLY A 160 7.64 10.35 9.93
CA GLY A 160 6.60 10.94 9.10
C GLY A 160 6.01 9.99 8.05
N SER A 161 6.28 8.69 8.14
CA SER A 161 5.84 7.71 7.11
C SER A 161 4.33 7.47 7.17
N SER A 162 3.63 7.80 6.09
CA SER A 162 2.21 7.48 5.88
C SER A 162 1.97 5.97 5.78
N LEU A 163 2.90 5.24 5.16
CA LEU A 163 2.86 3.77 5.05
C LEU A 163 2.88 3.08 6.42
N ILE A 164 3.83 3.43 7.29
CA ILE A 164 3.91 2.85 8.64
C ILE A 164 2.70 3.28 9.48
N ARG A 165 2.16 4.49 9.24
CA ARG A 165 0.93 4.95 9.89
C ARG A 165 -0.27 4.12 9.46
N ALA A 166 -0.39 3.76 8.19
CA ALA A 166 -1.43 2.84 7.71
C ALA A 166 -1.30 1.48 8.39
N ALA A 167 -0.09 0.88 8.41
CA ALA A 167 0.17 -0.38 9.10
C ALA A 167 -0.17 -0.36 10.61
N SER A 168 -0.03 0.80 11.26
CA SER A 168 -0.49 0.97 12.64
C SER A 168 -2.01 0.83 12.76
N LYS A 169 -2.77 1.49 11.88
CA LYS A 169 -4.24 1.44 11.88
C LYS A 169 -4.75 0.05 11.55
N ASP A 170 -4.12 -0.65 10.61
CA ASP A 170 -4.43 -2.05 10.30
C ASP A 170 -4.26 -2.94 11.53
N SER A 171 -3.11 -2.82 12.21
CA SER A 171 -2.87 -3.60 13.44
C SER A 171 -3.94 -3.35 14.51
N LEU A 172 -4.46 -2.13 14.62
CA LEU A 172 -5.56 -1.80 15.53
C LEU A 172 -6.89 -2.42 15.07
N SER A 173 -7.19 -2.33 13.77
CA SER A 173 -8.37 -2.95 13.17
C SER A 173 -8.40 -4.46 13.44
N ASP A 174 -7.28 -5.14 13.27
CA ASP A 174 -7.16 -6.58 13.53
C ASP A 174 -7.28 -6.93 15.01
N ALA A 175 -6.76 -6.07 15.91
CA ALA A 175 -6.96 -6.25 17.34
C ALA A 175 -8.45 -6.17 17.71
N VAL A 176 -9.19 -5.23 17.11
CA VAL A 176 -10.64 -5.10 17.29
C VAL A 176 -11.35 -6.32 16.71
N ALA A 177 -11.03 -6.73 15.48
CA ALA A 177 -11.63 -7.90 14.83
C ALA A 177 -11.40 -9.19 15.64
N THR A 178 -10.16 -9.43 16.08
CA THR A 178 -9.81 -10.57 16.95
C THR A 178 -10.56 -10.49 18.28
N GLY A 179 -10.71 -9.28 18.85
CA GLY A 179 -11.48 -9.05 20.07
C GLY A 179 -12.97 -9.37 19.90
N VAL A 180 -13.56 -9.00 18.76
CA VAL A 180 -14.95 -9.35 18.40
C VAL A 180 -15.10 -10.87 18.28
N VAL A 181 -14.14 -11.56 17.66
CA VAL A 181 -14.12 -13.04 17.61
C VAL A 181 -14.06 -13.63 19.02
N GLY A 182 -13.19 -13.13 19.89
CA GLY A 182 -13.11 -13.57 21.29
C GLY A 182 -14.40 -13.33 22.07
N LEU A 183 -15.03 -12.17 21.90
CA LEU A 183 -16.32 -11.86 22.52
C LEU A 183 -17.44 -12.77 22.02
N SER A 184 -17.47 -13.03 20.71
CA SER A 184 -18.46 -13.92 20.08
C SER A 184 -18.41 -15.33 20.65
N MET A 185 -17.22 -15.83 21.01
CA MET A 185 -17.03 -17.13 21.63
C MET A 185 -17.62 -17.16 23.05
N VAL A 186 -17.41 -16.10 23.83
CA VAL A 186 -17.96 -16.00 25.20
C VAL A 186 -19.49 -15.94 25.16
N LEU A 187 -20.05 -15.13 24.26
CA LEU A 187 -21.50 -15.01 24.08
C LEU A 187 -22.12 -16.29 23.53
N GLY A 188 -21.43 -16.98 22.63
CA GLY A 188 -21.84 -18.27 22.05
C GLY A 188 -22.00 -19.38 23.10
N ARG A 189 -21.38 -19.26 24.28
CA ARG A 189 -21.61 -20.19 25.40
C ARG A 189 -23.04 -20.12 25.94
N HIS A 190 -23.69 -18.97 25.81
CA HIS A 190 -24.99 -18.69 26.42
C HIS A 190 -26.15 -18.76 25.42
N THR A 191 -25.90 -19.17 24.18
CA THR A 191 -26.87 -19.10 23.09
C THR A 191 -26.75 -20.33 22.19
N THR A 192 -27.88 -20.83 21.68
CA THR A 192 -27.93 -21.96 20.73
C THR A 192 -27.74 -21.54 19.28
N PHE A 193 -27.76 -20.24 19.01
CA PHE A 193 -27.48 -19.67 17.69
C PHE A 193 -25.99 -19.83 17.33
N PRO A 194 -25.66 -20.22 16.09
CA PRO A 194 -24.28 -20.49 15.65
C PRO A 194 -23.49 -19.20 15.37
N VAL A 195 -23.25 -18.40 16.41
CA VAL A 195 -22.56 -17.09 16.33
C VAL A 195 -21.21 -17.20 15.63
N ASP A 196 -20.42 -18.23 15.93
CA ASP A 196 -19.09 -18.48 15.32
C ASP A 196 -19.17 -18.70 13.81
N SER A 197 -20.17 -19.45 13.33
CA SER A 197 -20.33 -19.69 11.89
C SER A 197 -20.77 -18.42 11.15
N VAL A 198 -21.66 -17.62 11.75
CA VAL A 198 -22.07 -16.32 11.18
C VAL A 198 -20.88 -15.36 11.10
N LEU A 199 -20.08 -15.28 12.16
CA LEU A 199 -18.90 -14.44 12.17
C LEU A 199 -17.83 -14.95 11.19
N GLY A 200 -17.66 -16.28 11.06
CA GLY A 200 -16.80 -16.89 10.05
C GLY A 200 -17.21 -16.51 8.63
N VAL A 201 -18.51 -16.53 8.32
CA VAL A 201 -19.05 -16.05 7.03
C VAL A 201 -18.72 -14.56 6.83
N ALA A 202 -18.98 -13.72 7.82
CA ALA A 202 -18.73 -12.28 7.72
C ALA A 202 -17.24 -11.96 7.49
N ILE A 203 -16.34 -12.61 8.23
CA ILE A 203 -14.89 -12.45 8.08
C ILE A 203 -14.43 -12.97 6.72
N SER A 204 -14.95 -14.10 6.25
CA SER A 204 -14.63 -14.65 4.93
C SER A 204 -14.98 -13.68 3.80
N VAL A 205 -16.17 -13.05 3.88
CA VAL A 205 -16.58 -12.00 2.92
C VAL A 205 -15.65 -10.79 2.98
N ALA A 206 -15.23 -10.36 4.18
CA ALA A 206 -14.26 -9.27 4.33
C ALA A 206 -12.90 -9.61 3.69
N ILE A 207 -12.40 -10.85 3.87
CA ILE A 207 -11.16 -11.33 3.25
C ILE A 207 -11.28 -11.33 1.71
N MET A 208 -12.41 -11.84 1.18
CA MET A 208 -12.67 -11.80 -0.25
C MET A 208 -12.71 -10.38 -0.79
N HIS A 209 -13.35 -9.45 -0.07
CA HIS A 209 -13.37 -8.04 -0.44
C HIS A 209 -11.95 -7.47 -0.49
N THR A 210 -11.12 -7.72 0.52
CA THR A 210 -9.71 -7.30 0.55
C THR A 210 -8.95 -7.86 -0.66
N GLY A 211 -9.05 -9.16 -0.94
CA GLY A 211 -8.41 -9.77 -2.11
C GLY A 211 -8.86 -9.15 -3.42
N PHE A 212 -10.17 -8.88 -3.57
CA PHE A 212 -10.74 -8.24 -4.76
C PHE A 212 -10.26 -6.80 -4.93
N THR A 213 -10.32 -5.97 -3.87
CA THR A 213 -9.86 -4.58 -3.94
C THR A 213 -8.36 -4.50 -4.22
N THR A 214 -7.54 -5.35 -3.59
CA THR A 214 -6.10 -5.40 -3.88
C THR A 214 -5.84 -5.79 -5.33
N ALA A 215 -6.56 -6.77 -5.87
CA ALA A 215 -6.42 -7.14 -7.28
C ALA A 215 -6.83 -6.00 -8.21
N ARG A 216 -7.97 -5.35 -7.96
CA ARG A 216 -8.44 -4.19 -8.74
C ARG A 216 -7.43 -3.06 -8.73
N ASP A 217 -7.00 -2.61 -7.56
CA ASP A 217 -6.05 -1.49 -7.41
C ASP A 217 -4.72 -1.81 -8.11
N THR A 218 -4.31 -3.08 -8.10
CA THR A 218 -3.10 -3.54 -8.78
C THR A 218 -3.26 -3.56 -10.30
N ILE A 219 -4.42 -3.99 -10.80
CA ILE A 219 -4.76 -3.96 -12.23
C ILE A 219 -4.82 -2.51 -12.73
N ASP A 220 -5.44 -1.61 -11.97
CA ASP A 220 -5.52 -0.18 -12.29
C ASP A 220 -4.12 0.44 -12.42
N ARG A 221 -3.15 0.03 -11.57
CA ARG A 221 -1.74 0.44 -11.70
C ARG A 221 -1.05 -0.14 -12.93
N LEU A 222 -1.35 -1.38 -13.29
CA LEU A 222 -0.78 -2.04 -14.48
C LEU A 222 -1.32 -1.43 -15.78
N LEU A 223 -2.60 -1.06 -15.83
CA LEU A 223 -3.23 -0.42 -16.97
C LEU A 223 -2.82 1.06 -17.12
N GLY A 224 -2.50 1.72 -16.00
CA GLY A 224 -2.16 3.13 -15.96
C GLY A 224 -3.21 3.88 -15.15
N SER A 225 -2.88 4.16 -13.90
CA SER A 225 -3.73 4.97 -13.02
C SER A 225 -3.58 6.46 -13.35
N PRO A 226 -4.63 7.28 -13.17
CA PRO A 226 -4.50 8.72 -13.24
C PRO A 226 -3.45 9.21 -12.24
N PRO A 227 -2.67 10.25 -12.57
CA PRO A 227 -1.71 10.82 -11.64
C PRO A 227 -2.40 11.32 -10.38
N ASP A 228 -1.70 11.16 -9.26
CA ASP A 228 -2.09 11.79 -8.01
C ASP A 228 -2.26 13.32 -8.22
N PRO A 229 -3.40 13.91 -7.83
CA PRO A 229 -3.68 15.33 -8.08
C PRO A 229 -2.60 16.27 -7.52
N GLU A 230 -2.04 15.95 -6.35
CA GLU A 230 -0.96 16.73 -5.73
C GLU A 230 0.33 16.64 -6.56
N MET A 231 0.70 15.45 -7.04
CA MET A 231 1.82 15.28 -7.96
C MET A 231 1.62 16.05 -9.26
N LYS A 232 0.42 15.97 -9.84
CA LYS A 232 0.05 16.70 -11.07
C LYS A 232 0.25 18.20 -10.88
N GLU A 233 -0.36 18.77 -9.84
CA GLU A 233 -0.27 20.20 -9.54
C GLU A 233 1.18 20.65 -9.29
N ARG A 234 1.98 19.83 -8.62
CA ARG A 234 3.42 20.10 -8.42
C ARG A 234 4.20 20.11 -9.73
N ILE A 235 3.97 19.16 -10.64
CA ILE A 235 4.63 19.16 -11.96
C ILE A 235 4.24 20.43 -12.73
N GLU A 236 2.93 20.71 -12.82
CA GLU A 236 2.39 21.85 -13.56
C GLU A 236 2.93 23.19 -13.02
N SER A 237 2.93 23.37 -11.70
CA SER A 237 3.46 24.57 -11.06
C SER A 237 4.98 24.73 -11.22
N THR A 238 5.76 23.65 -11.16
CA THR A 238 7.21 23.70 -11.41
C THR A 238 7.52 24.14 -12.85
N VAL A 239 6.77 23.61 -13.82
CA VAL A 239 6.93 23.96 -15.24
C VAL A 239 6.49 25.40 -15.49
N MET A 240 5.31 25.79 -15.02
CA MET A 240 4.75 27.14 -15.21
C MET A 240 5.51 28.26 -14.51
N ASN A 241 6.45 27.95 -13.59
CA ASN A 241 7.29 28.93 -12.94
C ASN A 241 8.37 29.52 -13.89
N SER A 242 8.61 28.90 -15.04
CA SER A 242 9.52 29.44 -16.05
C SER A 242 8.85 30.55 -16.86
N LYS A 243 9.55 31.68 -17.04
CA LYS A 243 9.07 32.80 -17.85
C LYS A 243 9.02 32.50 -19.35
N SER A 244 9.74 31.46 -19.80
CA SER A 244 9.79 31.07 -21.21
C SER A 244 8.56 30.26 -21.64
N ILE A 245 7.73 29.81 -20.71
CA ILE A 245 6.58 28.95 -20.95
C ILE A 245 5.29 29.78 -20.94
N LEU A 246 4.58 29.76 -22.07
CA LEU A 246 3.31 30.44 -22.30
C LEU A 246 2.11 29.60 -21.85
N GLY A 247 2.27 28.29 -21.72
CA GLY A 247 1.19 27.41 -21.32
C GLY A 247 1.62 25.95 -21.33
N ILE A 248 0.76 25.10 -20.79
CA ILE A 248 0.97 23.66 -20.70
C ILE A 248 -0.31 22.92 -21.02
N HIS A 249 -0.17 21.77 -21.67
CA HIS A 249 -1.27 20.85 -21.91
C HIS A 249 -0.77 19.40 -22.01
N ASP A 250 -1.70 18.45 -22.07
CA ASP A 250 -1.42 17.04 -22.31
C ASP A 250 -0.40 16.39 -21.36
N LEU A 251 -0.39 16.77 -20.08
CA LEU A 251 0.39 16.06 -19.07
C LEU A 251 -0.10 14.61 -18.95
N ARG A 252 0.77 13.67 -19.31
CA ARG A 252 0.58 12.23 -19.14
C ARG A 252 1.60 11.70 -18.17
N VAL A 253 1.15 10.90 -17.22
CA VAL A 253 2.01 10.28 -16.20
C VAL A 253 1.88 8.77 -16.30
N HIS A 254 3.02 8.09 -16.26
CA HIS A 254 3.14 6.65 -16.42
C HIS A 254 3.89 6.06 -15.22
N ASP A 255 3.20 5.16 -14.51
CA ASP A 255 3.79 4.40 -13.41
C ASP A 255 4.45 3.11 -13.92
N TYR A 256 5.75 2.97 -13.69
CA TYR A 256 6.54 1.77 -14.01
C TYR A 256 7.00 1.01 -12.77
N GLY A 257 6.34 1.24 -11.63
CA GLY A 257 6.63 0.65 -10.34
C GLY A 257 7.18 1.67 -9.35
N PRO A 258 7.29 1.28 -8.07
CA PRO A 258 7.74 2.19 -7.02
C PRO A 258 9.07 2.88 -7.34
N GLY A 259 9.06 4.22 -7.25
CA GLY A 259 10.22 5.06 -7.52
C GLY A 259 10.57 5.21 -9.00
N ARG A 260 9.72 4.76 -9.94
CA ARG A 260 9.91 4.91 -11.38
C ARG A 260 8.66 5.48 -12.02
N ILE A 261 8.55 6.80 -11.96
CA ILE A 261 7.45 7.55 -12.58
C ILE A 261 8.03 8.29 -13.78
N PHE A 262 7.40 8.12 -14.92
CA PHE A 262 7.72 8.85 -16.14
C PHE A 262 6.56 9.78 -16.47
N ALA A 263 6.85 10.95 -17.01
CA ALA A 263 5.83 11.87 -17.46
C ALA A 263 6.20 12.49 -18.80
N SER A 264 5.20 12.83 -19.59
CA SER A 264 5.35 13.67 -20.78
C SER A 264 4.39 14.83 -20.69
N ILE A 265 4.84 16.03 -21.05
CA ILE A 265 4.01 17.23 -21.07
C ILE A 265 4.31 18.05 -22.31
N HIS A 266 3.31 18.75 -22.83
CA HIS A 266 3.49 19.73 -23.88
C HIS A 266 3.58 21.12 -23.26
N VAL A 267 4.59 21.89 -23.66
CA VAL A 267 4.77 23.28 -23.24
C VAL A 267 4.69 24.18 -24.47
N GLN A 268 3.94 25.26 -24.33
CA GLN A 268 3.85 26.31 -25.35
C GLN A 268 4.95 27.33 -25.13
N VAL A 269 5.68 27.67 -26.19
CA VAL A 269 6.74 28.69 -26.17
C VAL A 269 6.57 29.65 -27.34
N SER A 270 7.14 30.84 -27.25
CA SER A 270 7.10 31.80 -28.37
C SER A 270 7.80 31.22 -29.60
N ASP A 271 7.15 31.36 -30.77
CA ASP A 271 7.70 30.99 -32.08
C ASP A 271 8.94 31.81 -32.51
N GLU A 272 9.18 32.94 -31.85
CA GLU A 272 10.36 33.79 -32.05
C GLU A 272 11.53 33.42 -31.11
N ALA A 273 11.33 32.49 -30.18
CA ALA A 273 12.33 32.14 -29.19
C ALA A 273 13.53 31.40 -29.80
N ASN A 274 14.72 31.64 -29.23
CA ASN A 274 15.91 30.91 -29.65
C ASN A 274 15.83 29.45 -29.17
N ILE A 275 15.90 28.50 -30.12
CA ILE A 275 15.78 27.07 -29.84
C ILE A 275 16.79 26.55 -28.80
N VAL A 276 18.02 27.07 -28.79
CA VAL A 276 19.06 26.65 -27.83
C VAL A 276 18.70 27.13 -26.42
N GLN A 277 18.21 28.37 -26.29
CA GLN A 277 17.79 28.92 -25.00
C GLN A 277 16.58 28.19 -24.44
N ILE A 278 15.62 27.83 -25.30
CA ILE A 278 14.45 27.04 -24.90
C ILE A 278 14.86 25.64 -24.47
N HIS A 279 15.73 24.97 -25.24
CA HIS A 279 16.25 23.64 -24.87
C HIS A 279 16.98 23.68 -23.52
N ASP A 280 17.84 24.66 -23.28
CA ASP A 280 18.57 24.80 -22.00
C ASP A 280 17.63 25.00 -20.80
N GLU A 281 16.55 25.77 -20.97
CA GLU A 281 15.55 25.98 -19.91
C GLU A 281 14.70 24.72 -19.68
N ILE A 282 14.35 23.98 -20.74
CA ILE A 282 13.64 22.70 -20.63
C ILE A 282 14.48 21.66 -19.90
N ASP A 283 15.73 21.47 -20.29
CA ASP A 283 16.69 20.58 -19.63
C ASP A 283 16.79 20.89 -18.13
N ARG A 284 16.73 22.18 -17.77
CA ARG A 284 16.78 22.65 -16.38
C ARG A 284 15.48 22.29 -15.64
N ILE A 285 14.31 22.45 -16.26
CA ILE A 285 13.02 22.09 -15.68
C ILE A 285 12.91 20.58 -15.49
N GLU A 286 13.30 19.78 -16.49
CA GLU A 286 13.29 18.31 -16.40
C GLU A 286 14.14 17.82 -15.22
N LYS A 287 15.38 18.33 -15.08
CA LYS A 287 16.27 18.02 -13.95
C LYS A 287 15.70 18.47 -12.60
N LEU A 288 14.99 19.60 -12.57
CA LEU A 288 14.36 20.11 -11.36
C LEU A 288 13.22 19.19 -10.91
N VAL A 289 12.35 18.80 -11.83
CA VAL A 289 11.25 17.85 -11.61
C VAL A 289 11.78 16.49 -11.16
N GLU A 290 12.83 15.98 -11.80
CA GLU A 290 13.46 14.72 -11.40
C GLU A 290 14.00 14.80 -9.96
N LYS A 291 14.67 15.90 -9.60
CA LYS A 291 15.26 16.08 -8.27
C LYS A 291 14.22 16.27 -7.17
N GLU A 292 13.17 17.05 -7.41
CA GLU A 292 12.18 17.41 -6.40
C GLU A 292 11.03 16.40 -6.26
N LEU A 293 10.67 15.75 -7.37
CA LEU A 293 9.50 14.87 -7.47
C LEU A 293 9.88 13.41 -7.73
N GLY A 294 11.10 13.12 -8.17
CA GLY A 294 11.50 11.77 -8.58
C GLY A 294 10.81 11.30 -9.86
N VAL A 295 10.38 12.24 -10.70
CA VAL A 295 9.67 11.99 -11.96
C VAL A 295 10.62 12.25 -13.12
N SER A 296 10.80 11.28 -14.01
CA SER A 296 11.51 11.47 -15.27
C SER A 296 10.55 12.11 -16.27
N LEU A 297 10.66 13.43 -16.42
CA LEU A 297 9.80 14.23 -17.29
C LEU A 297 10.45 14.38 -18.67
N VAL A 298 9.65 14.25 -19.72
CA VAL A 298 10.02 14.63 -21.10
C VAL A 298 9.09 15.75 -21.55
N ILE A 299 9.67 16.88 -21.94
CA ILE A 299 8.92 18.06 -22.36
C ILE A 299 8.91 18.14 -23.90
N HIS A 300 7.72 18.11 -24.49
CA HIS A 300 7.51 18.45 -25.90
C HIS A 300 7.28 19.95 -26.05
N VAL A 301 7.88 20.57 -27.06
CA VAL A 301 7.83 22.01 -27.29
C VAL A 301 6.93 22.33 -28.45
N ASP A 302 5.84 23.04 -28.17
CA ASP A 302 4.92 23.56 -29.17
C ASP A 302 5.18 25.06 -29.36
N PRO A 303 5.66 25.50 -30.53
CA PRO A 303 5.79 26.92 -30.83
C PRO A 303 4.41 27.53 -31.05
N GLU A 304 4.12 28.63 -30.37
CA GLU A 304 2.84 29.33 -30.43
C GLU A 304 3.07 30.83 -30.58
N ARG A 305 2.20 31.47 -31.37
CA ARG A 305 2.19 32.93 -31.48
C ARG A 305 1.68 33.52 -30.17
N VAL A 306 2.42 34.49 -29.63
CA VAL A 306 2.10 35.12 -28.34
C VAL A 306 0.69 35.72 -28.31
N GLU A 307 0.20 36.22 -29.44
CA GLU A 307 -1.15 36.78 -29.60
C GLU A 307 -2.26 35.71 -29.46
N GLU A 308 -2.04 34.50 -29.98
CA GLU A 308 -2.98 33.38 -29.93
C GLU A 308 -2.99 32.74 -28.52
N ALA A 309 -1.81 32.64 -27.88
CA ALA A 309 -1.68 32.15 -26.51
C ALA A 309 -2.41 33.03 -25.48
N GLN A 310 -2.43 34.36 -25.69
CA GLN A 310 -3.15 35.29 -24.83
C GLN A 310 -4.67 35.20 -24.99
N ALA A 311 -5.15 34.92 -26.21
CA ALA A 311 -6.58 34.73 -26.48
C ALA A 311 -7.10 33.41 -25.88
N GLY A 312 -6.36 32.31 -26.00
CA GLY A 312 -6.75 31.01 -25.44
C GLY A 312 -6.81 30.98 -23.90
N ARG A 313 -5.91 31.70 -23.21
CA ARG A 313 -5.96 31.84 -21.74
C ARG A 313 -7.24 32.54 -21.26
N ALA A 314 -7.67 33.60 -21.94
CA ALA A 314 -8.89 34.34 -21.59
C ALA A 314 -10.16 33.47 -21.71
N GLU A 315 -10.22 32.57 -22.69
CA GLU A 315 -11.35 31.65 -22.86
C GLU A 315 -11.36 30.51 -21.82
N SER A 316 -10.19 30.06 -21.36
CA SER A 316 -10.07 28.97 -20.36
C SER A 316 -10.35 29.39 -18.91
N GLU A 317 -10.25 30.68 -18.58
CA GLU A 317 -10.58 31.21 -17.24
C GLU A 317 -12.09 31.51 -17.07
N GLU A 318 -12.87 31.51 -18.15
CA GLU A 318 -14.32 31.78 -18.14
C GLU A 318 -15.20 30.50 -18.14
N GLY A 319 -14.61 29.30 -18.21
CA GLY A 319 -15.32 27.99 -18.26
C GLY A 319 -15.07 27.09 -17.07
#